data_AF-A0A3B9LG22-F1
#
_entry.id   AF-A0A3B9LG22-F1
#
_cell.length_a   1.000
_cell.length_b   1.000
_cell.length_c   1.000
_cell.angle_alpha   90.00
_cell.angle_beta   90.00
_cell.angle_gamma   90.00
#
_symmetry.space_group_name_H-M   'P 1'
#
loop_
_entity.id
_entity.type
_entity.pdbx_description
1 polymer ?
#
loop_
_entity_poly.entity_id
_entity_poly.type
_entity_poly.pdbx_seq_one_letter_code
_entity_poly.pdbx_strand_id
1 'polypeptide(L)' 'FIRDTPGVIGFAGTKDKPIPMRQSEVDNMLAQMKEREEKVKPKVSFEVGETVKVADGPFQNQNGIVEEIDP' A
#
# COMPACT_ATOMS: atom_id res chain seq x y z
N PHE A 1 13.09 26.50 6.66
CA PHE A 1 11.75 26.09 7.13
C PHE A 1 11.20 24.77 6.60
N ILE A 2 11.60 24.25 5.42
CA ILE A 2 11.35 22.81 5.07
C ILE A 2 12.62 21.96 5.27
N ARG A 3 13.80 22.53 4.98
CA ARG A 3 15.11 21.88 5.19
C ARG A 3 15.45 21.57 6.64
N ASP A 4 14.87 22.33 7.58
CA ASP A 4 15.17 22.23 9.01
C ASP A 4 14.22 21.27 9.73
N THR A 5 13.29 20.64 9.01
CA THR A 5 12.32 19.70 9.57
C THR A 5 12.96 18.31 9.69
N PRO A 6 12.96 17.70 10.89
CA PRO A 6 13.45 16.33 11.08
C PRO A 6 12.76 15.35 10.13
N GLY A 7 13.54 14.51 9.44
CA GLY A 7 13.05 13.56 8.44
C GLY A 7 13.05 14.06 7.00
N VAL A 8 13.35 15.35 6.76
CA VAL A 8 13.56 15.88 5.40
C VAL A 8 15.02 15.73 5.02
N ILE A 9 15.31 14.82 4.08
CA ILE A 9 16.68 14.56 3.59
C ILE A 9 17.17 15.60 2.58
N GLY A 10 16.27 16.40 1.99
CA GLY A 10 16.60 17.44 1.02
C GLY A 10 15.52 17.61 -0.05
N PHE A 11 15.77 18.53 -0.99
CA PHE A 11 14.94 18.70 -2.18
C PHE A 11 15.45 17.83 -3.33
N ALA A 12 14.55 17.27 -4.12
CA ALA A 12 14.90 16.59 -5.36
C ALA A 12 15.47 17.60 -6.37
N GLY A 13 16.73 17.40 -6.79
CA GLY A 13 17.44 18.29 -7.70
C GLY A 13 18.93 18.42 -7.38
N THR A 14 19.64 19.25 -8.14
CA THR A 14 21.06 19.54 -7.89
C THR A 14 21.19 20.42 -6.65
N LYS A 15 21.55 19.76 -5.53
CA LYS A 15 22.04 20.23 -4.21
C LYS A 15 21.37 21.46 -3.55
N ASP A 16 21.02 22.51 -4.28
CA ASP A 16 20.50 23.77 -3.72
C ASP A 16 19.38 24.47 -4.50
N LYS A 17 18.98 23.97 -5.68
CA LYS A 17 17.79 24.47 -6.38
C LYS A 17 16.74 23.35 -6.52
N PRO A 18 15.58 23.45 -5.86
CA PRO A 18 14.48 22.53 -6.14
C PRO A 18 14.04 22.73 -7.58
N ILE A 19 13.90 21.63 -8.31
CA ILE A 19 13.37 21.65 -9.67
C ILE A 19 11.85 21.50 -9.56
N PRO A 20 11.05 22.46 -10.05
CA PRO A 20 9.61 22.32 -10.04
C PRO A 20 9.23 21.14 -10.94
N MET A 21 8.43 20.21 -10.40
CA MET A 21 7.84 19.13 -11.21
C MET A 21 6.77 19.70 -12.15
N ARG A 22 6.58 19.06 -13.30
CA ARG A 22 5.49 19.44 -14.20
C ARG A 22 4.17 19.00 -13.60
N GLN A 23 3.12 19.78 -13.82
CA GLN A 23 1.78 19.46 -13.30
C GLN A 23 1.32 18.05 -13.71
N SER A 24 1.59 17.65 -14.96
CA SER A 24 1.28 16.31 -15.46
C SER A 24 1.96 15.17 -14.70
N GLU A 25 3.18 15.38 -14.19
CA GLU A 25 3.91 14.36 -13.42
C GLU A 25 3.32 14.21 -12.01
N VAL A 26 2.92 15.34 -11.40
CA VAL A 26 2.23 15.38 -10.11
C VAL A 26 0.87 14.69 -10.21
N ASP A 27 0.11 15.00 -11.25
CA ASP A 27 -1.23 14.43 -11.47
C ASP A 27 -1.16 12.90 -11.65
N ASN A 28 -0.16 12.41 -12.41
CA ASN A 28 0.06 10.97 -12.59
C ASN A 28 0.46 10.26 -11.29
N MET A 29 1.36 10.86 -10.48
CA MET A 29 1.74 10.29 -9.18
C MET A 29 0.55 10.23 -8.22
N LEU A 30 -0.25 11.30 -8.14
CA LEU A 30 -1.45 11.36 -7.32
C LEU A 30 -2.50 10.34 -7.79
N ALA A 31 -2.67 10.18 -9.10
CA ALA A 31 -3.56 9.16 -9.67
C ALA A 31 -3.11 7.74 -9.29
N GLN A 32 -1.82 7.44 -9.40
CA GLN A 32 -1.26 6.14 -9.01
C GLN A 32 -1.42 5.86 -7.51
N MET A 33 -1.25 6.88 -6.65
CA MET A 33 -1.48 6.74 -5.21
C MET A 33 -2.94 6.45 -4.89
N LYS A 34 -3.88 7.19 -5.50
CA LYS A 34 -5.32 6.94 -5.33
C LYS A 34 -5.73 5.55 -5.81
N GLU A 35 -5.22 5.11 -6.96
CA GLU A 35 -5.48 3.76 -7.48
C GLU A 35 -4.95 2.67 -6.53
N ARG A 36 -3.79 2.90 -5.89
CA ARG A 36 -3.25 1.99 -4.89
C ARG A 36 -4.10 1.99 -3.60
N GLU A 37 -4.53 3.14 -3.10
CA GLU A 37 -5.43 3.20 -1.93
C GLU A 37 -6.76 2.47 -2.19
N GLU A 38 -7.35 2.64 -3.37
CA GLU A 38 -8.59 1.95 -3.74
C GLU A 38 -8.41 0.43 -3.86
N LYS A 39 -7.24 -0.02 -4.31
CA LYS A 39 -6.87 -1.45 -4.37
C LYS A 39 -6.47 -2.06 -3.02
N VAL A 40 -6.22 -1.24 -1.99
CA VAL A 40 -5.83 -1.69 -0.65
C VAL A 40 -7.04 -2.05 0.22
N LYS A 41 -8.29 -1.89 -0.26
CA LYS A 41 -9.37 -2.67 0.34
C LYS A 41 -9.05 -4.14 0.09
N PRO A 42 -8.72 -4.94 1.12
CA PRO A 42 -8.65 -6.36 0.92
C PRO A 42 -10.08 -6.75 0.55
N LYS A 43 -10.32 -6.97 -0.75
CA LYS A 43 -11.40 -7.86 -1.14
C LYS A 43 -11.01 -9.15 -0.44
N VAL A 44 -11.66 -9.43 0.68
CA VAL A 44 -11.63 -10.75 1.31
C VAL A 44 -12.05 -11.68 0.18
N SER A 45 -11.06 -12.29 -0.47
CA SER A 45 -11.24 -13.04 -1.71
C SER A 45 -11.52 -14.51 -1.43
N PHE A 46 -11.85 -14.81 -0.17
CA PHE A 46 -12.17 -16.14 0.27
C PHE A 46 -13.68 -16.32 0.21
N GLU A 47 -14.11 -17.46 -0.32
CA GLU A 47 -15.51 -17.86 -0.31
C GLU A 47 -15.75 -18.93 0.76
N VAL A 48 -16.95 -18.94 1.34
CA VAL A 48 -17.37 -20.02 2.25
C VAL A 48 -17.38 -21.34 1.45
N GLY A 49 -16.66 -22.34 1.95
CA GLY A 49 -16.42 -23.61 1.27
C GLY A 49 -15.08 -23.71 0.54
N GLU A 50 -14.28 -22.64 0.49
CA GLU A 50 -12.94 -22.67 -0.11
C GLU A 50 -11.93 -23.39 0.81
N THR A 51 -11.00 -24.14 0.20
CA THR A 51 -9.88 -24.74 0.93
C THR A 51 -8.76 -23.73 1.08
N VAL A 52 -8.53 -23.25 2.29
CA VAL A 52 -7.51 -22.27 2.62
C VAL A 52 -6.37 -22.91 3.42
N LYS A 53 -5.17 -22.35 3.28
CA LYS A 53 -4.00 -22.73 4.06
C LYS A 53 -3.73 -21.66 5.11
N VAL A 54 -3.59 -22.07 6.37
CA VAL A 54 -3.29 -21.16 7.48
C VAL A 54 -1.88 -20.60 7.33
N ALA A 55 -1.78 -19.27 7.21
CA ALA A 55 -0.52 -18.56 7.00
C ALA A 55 0.29 -18.38 8.29
N ASP A 56 -0.36 -18.26 9.44
CA ASP A 56 0.29 -17.96 10.73
C ASP A 56 -0.49 -18.51 11.94
N GLY A 57 0.21 -18.67 13.08
CA GLY A 57 -0.34 -19.16 14.34
C GLY A 57 -0.13 -20.66 14.62
N PRO A 58 -0.71 -21.21 15.70
CA PRO A 58 -0.48 -22.60 16.13
C PRO A 58 -0.95 -23.67 15.13
N PHE A 59 -1.74 -23.27 14.13
CA PHE A 59 -2.21 -24.13 13.05
C PHE A 59 -1.54 -23.81 11.70
N GLN A 60 -0.44 -23.06 11.72
CA GLN A 60 0.32 -22.70 10.52
C GLN A 60 0.64 -23.93 9.67
N ASN A 61 0.44 -23.81 8.36
CA ASN A 61 0.56 -24.87 7.35
C ASN A 61 -0.51 -25.96 7.32
N GLN A 62 -1.56 -25.87 8.14
CA GLN A 62 -2.72 -26.76 8.00
C GLN A 62 -3.68 -26.24 6.92
N ASN A 63 -4.34 -27.16 6.23
CA ASN A 63 -5.39 -26.85 5.27
C ASN A 63 -6.75 -27.02 5.94
N GLY A 64 -7.66 -26.08 5.74
CA GLY A 64 -9.01 -26.11 6.30
C GLY A 64 -10.04 -25.57 5.30
N ILE A 65 -11.32 -25.84 5.57
CA ILE A 65 -12.44 -25.29 4.80
C ILE A 65 -12.96 -24.08 5.54
N VAL A 66 -13.20 -22.98 4.83
CA VAL A 66 -13.82 -21.78 5.40
C VAL A 66 -15.31 -22.06 5.64
N GLU A 67 -15.74 -22.14 6.90
CA GLU A 67 -17.16 -22.29 7.25
C GLU A 67 -17.89 -20.95 7.35
N GLU A 68 -17.22 -19.92 7.86
CA GLU A 68 -17.79 -18.59 8.06
C GLU A 68 -16.69 -17.52 7.95
N ILE A 69 -17.04 -16.33 7.47
CA ILE A 69 -16.14 -15.19 7.34
C ILE A 69 -16.67 -14.07 8.23
N ASP A 70 -15.96 -13.79 9.32
CA ASP A 70 -16.17 -12.58 10.12
C ASP A 70 -15.35 -11.42 9.54
N PRO A 71 -15.99 -10.31 9.14
CA PRO A 71 -15.33 -9.15 8.53
C PRO A 71 -14.57 -8.24 9.51
#